data_AF-A0A0L6VZ75-F1
#
_entry.id   AF-A0A0L6VZ75-F1
#
_cell.length_a   1.000
_cell.length_b   1.000
_cell.length_c   1.000
_cell.angle_alpha   90.00
_cell.angle_beta   90.00
_cell.angle_gamma   90.00
#
_symmetry.space_group_name_H-M   'P 1'
#
loop_
_entity.id
_entity.type
_entity.pdbx_description
1 polymer ?
#
loop_
_entity_poly.entity_id
_entity_poly.type
_entity_poly.pdbx_seq_one_letter_code
_entity_poly.pdbx_strand_id
1 'polypeptide(L)' 'MKKFLNTADCKLSRFDNQLVRQLIQSIKVMSKDKILIRFKSGFEMEQALATK' A
#
# COMPACT_ATOMS: atom_id res chain seq x y z
N MET A 1 16.85 -6.83 -17.12
CA MET A 1 15.80 -6.60 -16.10
C MET A 1 15.14 -5.22 -16.14
N LYS A 2 15.82 -4.10 -16.48
CA LYS A 2 15.20 -2.75 -16.45
C LYS A 2 14.13 -2.46 -17.54
N LYS A 3 14.10 -3.21 -18.65
CA LYS A 3 13.16 -2.93 -19.75
C LYS A 3 11.70 -3.27 -19.42
N PHE A 4 11.44 -4.28 -18.59
CA PHE A 4 10.08 -4.75 -18.26
C PHE A 4 9.31 -3.76 -17.37
N LEU A 5 9.97 -3.21 -16.34
CA LEU A 5 9.34 -2.26 -15.42
C LEU A 5 9.04 -0.90 -16.09
N ASN A 6 9.82 -0.52 -17.10
CA ASN A 6 9.64 0.75 -17.82
C ASN A 6 8.60 0.67 -18.96
N THR A 7 8.18 -0.54 -19.37
CA THR A 7 7.14 -0.76 -20.40
C THR A 7 5.84 -1.30 -19.83
N ALA A 8 5.85 -1.87 -18.62
CA ALA A 8 4.65 -2.22 -17.91
C ALA A 8 3.94 -0.92 -17.48
N ASP A 9 2.76 -0.68 -18.05
CA ASP A 9 1.84 0.35 -17.54
C ASP A 9 1.32 -0.15 -16.18
N CYS A 10 2.13 0.01 -15.12
CA CYS A 10 1.78 -0.30 -13.73
C CYS A 10 0.76 0.71 -13.17
N LYS A 11 -0.13 1.22 -14.00
CA LYS A 11 -1.29 1.95 -13.56
C LYS A 11 -2.30 0.92 -13.09
N LEU A 12 -2.48 0.82 -11.78
CA LEU A 12 -3.68 0.22 -11.21
C LEU A 12 -4.87 1.02 -11.73
N SER A 13 -5.50 0.52 -12.80
CA SER A 13 -6.67 1.15 -13.41
C SER A 13 -7.88 1.09 -12.48
N ARG A 14 -7.87 0.14 -11.53
CA ARG A 14 -8.89 -0.08 -10.52
C ARG A 14 -8.26 -0.56 -9.23
N PHE A 15 -8.94 -0.28 -8.13
CA PHE A 15 -8.59 -0.83 -6.83
C PHE A 15 -8.84 -2.35 -6.81
N ASP A 16 -7.85 -3.12 -6.34
CA ASP A 16 -7.91 -4.57 -6.27
C ASP A 16 -7.75 -5.05 -4.81
N ASN A 17 -8.85 -5.52 -4.23
CA ASN A 17 -8.88 -6.04 -2.86
C ASN A 17 -7.96 -7.25 -2.64
N GLN A 18 -7.82 -8.13 -3.63
CA GLN A 18 -7.03 -9.34 -3.49
C GLN A 18 -5.54 -8.98 -3.46
N LEU A 19 -5.10 -8.11 -4.37
CA LEU A 19 -3.71 -7.62 -4.38
C LEU A 19 -3.36 -6.88 -3.09
N VAL A 20 -4.25 -6.02 -2.60
CA VAL A 20 -4.04 -5.30 -1.34
C VAL A 20 -3.84 -6.27 -0.17
N ARG A 21 -4.67 -7.30 -0.04
CA ARG A 21 -4.54 -8.34 1.01
C ARG A 21 -3.30 -9.22 0.84
N GLN A 22 -2.84 -9.40 -0.40
CA GLN A 22 -1.60 -10.14 -0.67
C GLN A 22 -0.38 -9.32 -0.25
N LEU A 23 -0.39 -8.00 -0.42
CA LEU A 23 0.73 -7.11 -0.12
C LEU A 23 0.80 -6.66 1.34
N ILE A 24 -0.33 -6.36 1.96
CA ILE A 24 -0.39 -5.85 3.34
C ILE A 24 -0.22 -7.01 4.33
N GLN A 25 0.66 -6.81 5.31
CA GLN A 25 0.81 -7.69 6.46
C GLN A 25 -0.11 -7.27 7.60
N SER A 26 -0.09 -5.98 7.97
CA SER A 26 -0.92 -5.43 9.04
C SER A 26 -1.15 -3.94 8.89
N ILE A 27 -2.26 -3.46 9.45
CA ILE A 27 -2.54 -2.02 9.61
C ILE A 27 -2.79 -1.79 11.09
N LYS A 28 -2.08 -0.81 11.68
CA LYS A 28 -2.20 -0.45 13.09
C LYS A 28 -2.65 1.00 13.21
N VAL A 29 -3.73 1.23 13.97
CA VAL A 29 -4.19 2.59 14.30
C VAL A 29 -3.23 3.19 15.33
N MET A 30 -2.62 4.31 14.97
CA MET A 30 -1.66 5.03 15.85
C MET A 30 -2.36 6.12 16.64
N SER A 31 -3.23 6.87 15.99
CA SER A 31 -4.02 7.96 16.57
C SER A 31 -5.34 8.11 15.81
N LYS A 32 -6.14 9.11 16.17
CA LYS A 32 -7.41 9.45 15.50
C LYS A 32 -7.24 9.71 13.99
N ASP A 33 -6.08 10.19 13.60
CA ASP A 33 -5.76 10.73 12.28
C ASP A 33 -4.54 10.04 11.64
N LYS A 34 -4.04 8.95 12.20
CA LYS A 34 -2.81 8.28 11.71
C LYS A 34 -2.88 6.77 11.80
N ILE A 35 -2.42 6.12 10.74
CA ILE A 35 -2.22 4.67 10.67
C ILE A 35 -0.77 4.34 10.29
N LEU A 36 -0.32 3.17 10.72
CA LEU A 36 0.91 2.53 10.27
C LEU A 36 0.53 1.29 9.46
N ILE A 37 0.98 1.24 8.21
CA ILE A 37 0.80 0.11 7.30
C ILE A 37 2.12 -0.63 7.20
N ARG A 38 2.11 -1.94 7.47
CA ARG A 38 3.25 -2.83 7.26
C ARG A 38 2.96 -3.76 6.10
N PHE A 39 3.87 -3.80 5.14
CA PHE A 39 3.81 -4.69 3.99
C PHE A 39 4.57 -5.99 4.29
N LYS A 40 4.20 -7.08 3.62
CA LYS A 40 4.88 -8.38 3.77
C LYS A 40 6.34 -8.37 3.35
N SER A 41 6.76 -7.36 2.58
CA SER A 41 8.17 -7.11 2.27
C SER A 41 8.99 -6.59 3.46
N GLY A 42 8.34 -6.24 4.57
CA GLY A 42 8.95 -5.58 5.72
C GLY A 42 8.99 -4.05 5.61
N PHE A 43 8.51 -3.48 4.50
CA PHE A 43 8.36 -2.02 4.35
C PHE A 43 7.24 -1.50 5.25
N GLU A 44 7.47 -0.37 5.90
CA GLU A 44 6.50 0.29 6.77
C GLU A 44 6.21 1.70 6.25
N MET A 45 4.93 2.09 6.25
CA MET A 45 4.46 3.37 5.76
C MET A 45 3.49 3.99 6.75
N GLU A 46 3.75 5.23 7.14
CA GLU A 46 2.81 6.04 7.90
C GLU A 46 1.87 6.78 6.94
N GLN A 47 0.59 6.80 7.28
CA GLN A 47 -0.40 7.53 6.50
C GLN A 47 -1.35 8.30 7.41
N ALA A 48 -1.54 9.58 7.08
CA ALA A 48 -2.57 10.40 7.68
C ALA A 48 -3.95 9.97 7.16
N LEU A 49 -4.91 9.84 8.06
CA LEU A 49 -6.31 9.67 7.73
C LEU A 49 -6.92 11.06 7.54
N ALA A 50 -7.46 11.32 6.35
CA ALA A 50 -8.24 12.53 6.13
C ALA A 50 -9.51 12.46 6.98
N THR A 51 -9.58 13.23 8.06
CA THR A 51 -10.86 13.57 8.69
C THR A 51 -11.61 14.49 7.75
N LYS A 52 -12.74 14.00 7.21
CA LYS A 52 -13.72 14.83 6.51
C LYS A 52 -14.24 15.95 7.41
#